data_AF-A0A2E4TDM3-F1
#
_entry.id   AF-A0A2E4TDM3-F1
#
_cell.length_a   1.000
_cell.length_b   1.000
_cell.length_c   1.000
_cell.angle_alpha   90.00
_cell.angle_beta   90.00
_cell.angle_gamma   90.00
#
_symmetry.space_group_name_H-M   'P 1'
#
loop_
_entity.id
_entity.type
_entity.pdbx_description
1 polymer ?
#
loop_
_entity_poly.entity_id
_entity_poly.type
_entity_poly.pdbx_seq_one_letter_code
_entity_poly.pdbx_strand_id
1 'polypeptide(L)'
;MNKMRSLFFAAVCCCSALAVSNLGFSQYSLSVESSPAVTAGLTTYRFHVDMQDATDRMSAVFGNDQASLIVNTPGGAFNSPFNSSWNASGINPAFLPVFPDLADDTYATIGLTGPA
;
A
#
# COMPACT_ATOMS: atom_id res chain seq x y z
N MET A 1 -18.06 21.50 53.52
CA MET A 1 -17.05 21.85 52.50
C MET A 1 -16.36 20.65 51.81
N ASN A 2 -16.73 19.39 52.10
CA ASN A 2 -15.94 18.21 51.64
C ASN A 2 -16.54 17.49 50.42
N LYS A 3 -17.80 17.76 50.06
CA LYS A 3 -18.44 17.16 48.86
C LYS A 3 -18.06 17.88 47.55
N MET A 4 -17.65 19.16 47.63
CA MET A 4 -17.36 19.99 46.46
C MET A 4 -15.94 19.79 45.91
N ARG A 5 -15.01 19.24 46.70
CA ARG A 5 -13.65 18.88 46.25
C ARG A 5 -13.60 17.53 45.51
N SER A 6 -14.57 16.65 45.76
CA SER A 6 -14.67 15.33 45.11
C SER A 6 -15.19 15.42 43.67
N LEU A 7 -15.98 16.44 43.33
CA LEU A 7 -16.46 16.64 41.96
C LEU A 7 -15.38 17.22 41.03
N PHE A 8 -14.44 18.00 41.54
CA PHE A 8 -13.34 18.54 40.73
C PHE A 8 -12.30 17.48 40.34
N PHE A 9 -12.10 16.43 41.14
CA PHE A 9 -11.16 15.35 40.81
C PHE A 9 -11.73 14.33 39.81
N ALA A 10 -13.05 14.11 39.79
CA ALA A 10 -13.68 13.17 38.86
C ALA A 10 -13.77 13.71 37.41
N ALA A 11 -13.93 15.03 37.25
CA ALA A 11 -14.04 15.65 35.93
C ALA A 11 -12.70 15.67 35.16
N VAL A 12 -11.57 15.80 35.87
CA VAL A 12 -10.24 15.82 35.25
C VAL A 12 -9.84 14.43 34.72
N CYS A 13 -10.26 13.35 35.38
CA CYS A 13 -9.96 11.98 34.96
C CYS A 13 -10.72 11.54 33.69
N CYS A 14 -11.90 12.12 33.43
CA CYS A 14 -12.70 11.81 32.25
C CYS A 14 -12.25 12.62 31.01
N CYS A 15 -11.71 13.83 31.20
CA CYS A 15 -11.15 14.63 30.11
C CYS A 15 -9.80 14.13 29.60
N SER A 16 -9.03 13.39 30.40
CA SER A 16 -7.79 12.75 29.96
C SER A 16 -8.00 11.46 29.14
N ALA A 17 -9.20 10.86 29.16
CA ALA A 17 -9.52 9.69 28.34
C ALA A 17 -10.07 10.05 26.95
N LEU A 18 -10.52 11.29 26.74
CA LEU A 18 -11.04 11.79 25.46
C LEU A 18 -9.98 12.48 24.58
N ALA A 19 -8.75 12.61 25.06
CA ALA A 19 -7.66 13.30 24.36
C ALA A 19 -6.64 12.38 23.69
N VAL A 20 -6.94 11.09 23.51
CA VAL A 20 -6.23 10.27 22.50
C VAL A 20 -6.86 10.55 21.14
N SER A 21 -6.86 11.82 20.75
CA SER A 21 -7.26 12.25 19.43
C SER A 21 -6.20 11.78 18.45
N ASN A 22 -6.53 10.72 17.73
CA ASN A 22 -6.12 10.51 16.35
C ASN A 22 -4.60 10.62 16.11
N LEU A 23 -3.82 9.73 16.72
CA LEU A 23 -2.56 9.34 16.08
C LEU A 23 -2.99 8.76 14.74
N GLY A 24 -2.79 9.53 13.66
CA GLY A 24 -3.13 9.16 12.29
C GLY A 24 -2.23 8.02 11.82
N PHE A 25 -2.38 6.85 12.44
CA PHE A 25 -1.87 5.62 11.89
C PHE A 25 -2.70 5.33 10.64
N SER A 26 -2.02 5.01 9.54
CA SER A 26 -2.67 4.46 8.37
C SER A 26 -3.53 3.27 8.81
N GLN A 27 -4.80 3.24 8.39
CA GLN A 27 -5.73 2.16 8.76
C GLN A 27 -5.22 0.79 8.29
N TYR A 28 -4.41 0.78 7.23
CA TYR A 28 -3.76 -0.40 6.67
C TYR A 28 -2.24 -0.25 6.73
N SER A 29 -1.52 -1.34 7.01
CA SER A 29 -0.06 -1.34 6.93
C SER A 29 0.42 -1.50 5.49
N LEU A 30 1.69 -1.13 5.27
CA LEU A 30 2.38 -1.37 4.02
C LEU A 30 3.56 -2.30 4.31
N SER A 31 3.59 -3.45 3.65
CA SER A 31 4.75 -4.35 3.64
C SER A 31 5.48 -4.26 2.30
N VAL A 32 6.81 -4.39 2.33
CA VAL A 32 7.66 -4.29 1.14
C VAL A 32 8.54 -5.51 1.05
N GLU A 33 8.40 -6.24 -0.06
CA GLU A 33 9.29 -7.34 -0.42
C GLU A 33 10.28 -6.87 -1.48
N SER A 34 11.53 -7.31 -1.37
CA SER A 34 12.56 -7.01 -2.37
C SER A 34 13.17 -8.31 -2.88
N SER A 35 13.45 -8.35 -4.18
CA SER A 35 14.14 -9.46 -4.83
C SER A 35 15.09 -8.95 -5.92
N PRO A 36 16.17 -9.68 -6.24
CA PRO A 36 16.98 -9.37 -7.41
C PRO A 36 16.10 -9.39 -8.67
N ALA A 37 16.29 -8.41 -9.55
CA ALA A 37 15.70 -8.43 -10.87
C ALA A 37 16.43 -9.42 -11.79
N VAL A 38 15.80 -9.81 -12.90
CA VAL A 38 16.41 -10.56 -14.00
C VAL A 38 17.59 -9.79 -14.58
N THR A 39 17.45 -8.47 -14.72
CA THR A 39 18.56 -7.60 -15.14
C THR A 39 19.54 -7.41 -13.98
N ALA A 40 20.79 -7.83 -14.20
CA ALA A 40 21.83 -7.77 -13.19
C ALA A 40 22.05 -6.33 -12.67
N GLY A 41 22.14 -6.22 -11.34
CA GLY A 41 22.35 -4.93 -10.67
C GLY A 41 21.08 -4.13 -10.40
N LEU A 42 19.90 -4.64 -10.78
CA LEU A 42 18.60 -4.05 -10.44
C LEU A 42 17.88 -4.86 -9.35
N THR A 43 16.93 -4.20 -8.68
CA THR A 43 16.11 -4.76 -7.60
C THR A 43 14.64 -4.51 -7.90
N THR A 44 13.82 -5.56 -7.80
CA THR A 44 12.38 -5.47 -7.88
C THR A 44 11.82 -5.27 -6.47
N TYR A 45 10.90 -4.31 -6.33
CA TYR A 45 10.20 -4.03 -5.07
C TYR A 45 8.70 -4.28 -5.24
N ARG A 46 8.12 -5.08 -4.34
CA ARG A 46 6.68 -5.35 -4.31
C ARG A 46 6.09 -4.76 -3.04
N PHE A 47 5.24 -3.76 -3.22
CA PHE A 47 4.55 -3.04 -2.16
C PHE A 47 3.16 -3.66 -1.96
N HIS A 48 2.87 -4.07 -0.73
CA HIS A 48 1.59 -4.66 -0.35
C HIS A 48 0.88 -3.74 0.63
N VAL A 49 -0.40 -3.46 0.35
CA VAL A 49 -1.32 -2.90 1.34
C VAL A 49 -1.94 -4.09 2.08
N ASP A 50 -1.64 -4.21 3.36
CA ASP A 50 -2.10 -5.35 4.15
C ASP A 50 -3.50 -5.07 4.71
N MET A 51 -4.44 -5.96 4.41
CA MET A 51 -5.79 -5.91 4.98
C MET A 51 -5.78 -6.39 6.44
N GLN A 52 -6.74 -5.94 7.24
CA GLN A 52 -6.79 -6.28 8.66
C GLN A 52 -7.32 -7.70 8.89
N ASP A 53 -8.24 -8.16 8.05
CA ASP A 53 -8.80 -9.51 8.10
C ASP A 53 -8.73 -10.20 6.73
N ALA A 54 -8.63 -11.54 6.71
CA ALA A 54 -8.56 -12.33 5.49
C ALA A 54 -9.85 -12.29 4.64
N THR A 55 -10.97 -11.90 5.24
CA THR A 55 -12.27 -11.74 4.56
C THR A 55 -12.43 -10.37 3.91
N ASP A 56 -11.56 -9.42 4.22
CA ASP A 56 -11.60 -8.08 3.66
C ASP A 56 -11.34 -8.10 2.14
N ARG A 57 -11.97 -7.15 1.44
CA ARG A 57 -11.79 -6.97 -0.01
C ARG A 57 -11.48 -5.52 -0.31
N MET A 58 -10.36 -5.30 -1.00
CA MET A 58 -10.05 -4.00 -1.56
C MET A 58 -10.77 -3.80 -2.89
N SER A 59 -11.56 -2.73 -2.99
CA SER A 59 -12.30 -2.41 -4.22
C SER A 59 -11.54 -1.44 -5.13
N ALA A 60 -10.80 -0.48 -4.57
CA ALA A 60 -10.07 0.53 -5.34
C ALA A 60 -8.99 1.20 -4.50
N VAL A 61 -7.92 1.61 -5.18
CA VAL A 61 -6.97 2.62 -4.70
C VAL A 61 -7.10 3.80 -5.65
N PHE A 62 -7.44 4.97 -5.13
CA PHE A 62 -7.65 6.15 -5.96
C PHE A 62 -7.23 7.42 -5.22
N GLY A 63 -6.90 8.44 -6.01
CA GLY A 63 -6.81 9.82 -5.53
C GLY A 63 -7.91 10.66 -6.16
N ASN A 64 -8.07 11.88 -5.69
CA ASN A 64 -8.98 12.88 -6.26
C ASN A 64 -8.28 14.24 -6.41
N ASP A 65 -9.06 15.26 -6.74
CA ASP A 65 -8.62 16.65 -6.94
C ASP A 65 -8.14 17.33 -5.65
N GLN A 66 -8.61 16.88 -4.48
CA GLN A 66 -8.22 17.41 -3.17
C GLN A 66 -7.06 16.63 -2.53
N ALA A 67 -6.92 15.34 -2.86
CA ALA A 67 -5.95 14.40 -2.32
C ALA A 67 -5.50 13.43 -3.42
N SER A 68 -4.45 13.82 -4.14
CA SER A 68 -3.92 13.01 -5.24
C SER A 68 -3.23 11.73 -4.74
N LEU A 69 -3.41 10.63 -5.49
CA LEU A 69 -2.61 9.43 -5.34
C LEU A 69 -1.27 9.68 -6.03
N ILE A 70 -0.19 9.69 -5.26
CA ILE A 70 1.15 9.94 -5.76
C ILE A 70 1.97 8.67 -5.61
N VAL A 71 2.39 8.10 -6.74
CA VAL A 71 3.39 7.04 -6.82
C VAL A 71 4.60 7.63 -7.51
N ASN A 72 5.72 7.75 -6.80
CA ASN A 72 6.90 8.44 -7.29
C ASN A 72 8.09 7.48 -7.37
N THR A 73 8.74 7.43 -8.53
CA THR A 73 9.94 6.63 -8.80
C THR A 73 11.05 7.54 -9.34
N PRO A 74 11.77 8.27 -8.49
CA PRO A 74 12.76 9.26 -8.93
C PRO A 74 13.89 8.69 -9.79
N GLY A 75 14.23 7.41 -9.60
CA GLY A 75 15.20 6.68 -10.42
C GLY A 75 14.62 6.09 -11.71
N GLY A 76 13.35 6.34 -12.01
CA GLY A 76 12.58 5.64 -13.02
C GLY A 76 12.02 4.30 -12.53
N ALA A 77 11.10 3.75 -13.31
CA ALA A 77 10.58 2.41 -13.15
C ALA A 77 10.71 1.67 -14.48
N PHE A 78 10.97 0.37 -14.44
CA PHE A 78 11.09 -0.43 -15.65
C PHE A 78 9.70 -0.63 -16.30
N ASN A 79 9.61 -0.43 -17.61
CA ASN A 79 8.41 -0.71 -18.38
C ASN A 79 8.79 -1.51 -19.63
N SER A 80 8.24 -2.72 -19.75
CA SER A 80 8.48 -3.62 -20.87
C SER A 80 7.60 -3.23 -22.07
N PRO A 81 8.15 -3.23 -23.30
CA PRO A 81 7.36 -3.03 -24.51
C PRO A 81 6.37 -4.18 -24.79
N PHE A 82 6.43 -5.27 -24.01
CA PHE A 82 5.58 -6.45 -24.16
C PHE A 82 4.43 -6.54 -23.16
N ASN A 83 4.31 -5.59 -22.23
CA ASN A 83 3.07 -5.41 -21.48
C ASN A 83 2.10 -4.57 -22.33
N SER A 84 0.95 -5.13 -22.66
CA SER A 84 -0.08 -4.46 -23.48
C SER A 84 -1.00 -3.53 -22.67
N SER A 85 -0.77 -3.38 -21.36
CA SER A 85 -1.56 -2.59 -20.43
C SER A 85 -0.67 -1.89 -19.41
N TRP A 86 -1.28 -1.20 -18.44
CA TRP A 86 -0.61 -0.59 -17.29
C TRP A 86 -0.61 -1.49 -16.04
N ASN A 87 -1.30 -2.64 -16.10
CA ASN A 87 -1.52 -3.56 -14.98
C ASN A 87 -1.09 -4.99 -15.35
N ALA A 88 -1.17 -5.90 -14.36
CA ALA A 88 -0.77 -7.31 -14.52
C ALA A 88 -1.50 -8.05 -15.66
N SER A 89 -2.71 -7.63 -16.04
CA SER A 89 -3.50 -8.31 -17.07
C SER A 89 -3.00 -8.08 -18.50
N GLY A 90 -2.12 -7.11 -18.71
CA GLY A 90 -1.51 -6.90 -20.04
C GLY A 90 -0.31 -7.79 -20.32
N ILE A 91 0.17 -8.55 -19.33
CA ILE A 91 1.28 -9.49 -19.45
C ILE A 91 0.73 -10.85 -19.88
N ASN A 92 1.21 -11.37 -21.02
CA ASN A 92 0.93 -12.74 -21.45
C ASN A 92 2.00 -13.70 -20.90
N PRO A 93 1.65 -14.68 -20.05
CA PRO A 93 2.62 -15.63 -19.48
C PRO A 93 3.44 -16.40 -20.53
N ALA A 94 2.90 -16.59 -21.74
CA ALA A 94 3.61 -17.27 -22.82
C ALA A 94 4.86 -16.52 -23.33
N PHE A 95 4.99 -15.23 -23.01
CA PHE A 95 6.13 -14.40 -23.42
C PHE A 95 7.30 -14.45 -22.44
N LEU A 96 7.08 -14.85 -21.18
CA LEU A 96 8.13 -14.88 -20.14
C LEU A 96 9.35 -15.75 -20.48
N PRO A 97 9.22 -16.92 -21.16
CA PRO A 97 10.39 -17.71 -21.56
C PRO A 97 11.25 -17.03 -22.64
N VAL A 98 10.67 -16.11 -23.42
CA VAL A 98 11.33 -15.43 -24.54
C VAL A 98 11.86 -14.05 -24.11
N PHE A 99 11.11 -13.36 -23.26
CA PHE A 99 11.43 -12.05 -22.69
C PHE A 99 11.38 -12.15 -21.16
N PRO A 100 12.42 -12.68 -20.52
CA PRO A 100 12.40 -12.96 -19.08
C PRO A 100 12.34 -11.68 -18.23
N ASP A 101 12.86 -10.57 -18.75
CA ASP A 101 12.77 -9.24 -18.14
C ASP A 101 11.33 -8.71 -18.04
N LEU A 102 10.38 -9.22 -18.82
CA LEU A 102 8.95 -8.91 -18.68
C LEU A 102 8.40 -9.29 -17.28
N ALA A 103 9.03 -10.23 -16.58
CA ALA A 103 8.66 -10.57 -15.21
C ALA A 103 8.87 -9.42 -14.20
N ASP A 104 9.78 -8.49 -14.51
CA ASP A 104 10.11 -7.34 -13.67
C ASP A 104 9.36 -6.06 -14.09
N ASP A 105 8.38 -6.17 -14.99
CA ASP A 105 7.60 -5.03 -15.46
C ASP A 105 6.88 -4.32 -14.30
N THR A 106 6.87 -2.98 -14.34
CA THR A 106 6.21 -2.21 -13.29
C THR A 106 4.71 -2.14 -13.55
N TYR A 107 3.93 -2.75 -12.66
CA TYR A 107 2.48 -2.72 -12.72
C TYR A 107 1.84 -2.63 -11.33
N ALA A 108 0.57 -2.22 -11.30
CA ALA A 108 -0.26 -2.31 -10.10
C ALA A 108 -1.32 -3.41 -10.26
N THR A 109 -1.74 -3.99 -9.14
CA THR A 109 -2.80 -5.01 -9.12
C THR A 109 -3.55 -5.02 -7.80
N ILE A 110 -4.79 -5.50 -7.82
CA ILE A 110 -5.60 -5.78 -6.64
C ILE A 110 -6.01 -7.25 -6.71
N GLY A 111 -5.54 -8.05 -5.76
CA GLY A 111 -5.92 -9.47 -5.65
C GLY A 111 -5.22 -10.43 -6.60
N LEU A 112 -4.18 -10.01 -7.33
CA LEU A 112 -3.31 -10.91 -8.10
C LEU A 112 -1.91 -10.95 -7.48
N THR A 113 -1.26 -12.12 -7.56
CA THR A 113 0.11 -12.33 -7.06
C THR A 113 1.17 -12.26 -8.16
N GLY A 114 0.75 -12.02 -9.40
CA GLY A 114 1.61 -12.03 -10.59
C GLY A 114 0.84 -11.61 -11.85
N PRO A 115 1.45 -11.78 -13.03
CA PRO A 115 0.77 -11.71 -14.33
C PRO A 115 -0.52 -12.52 -14.34
N ALA A 116 -1.56 -12.02 -15.02
CA ALA A 116 -2.85 -12.69 -15.12
C ALA A 116 -2.85 -13.84 -16.15
#